data_AF-A0A377K2W3-F1
#
_entry.id   AF-A0A377K2W3-F1
#
_cell.length_a   1.000
_cell.length_b   1.000
_cell.length_c   1.000
_cell.angle_alpha   90.00
_cell.angle_beta   90.00
_cell.angle_gamma   90.00
#
_symmetry.space_group_name_H-M   'P 1'
#
loop_
_entity.id
_entity.type
_entity.pdbx_description
1 polymer ?
#
loop_
_entity_poly.entity_id
_entity_poly.type
_entity_poly.pdbx_seq_one_letter_code
_entity_poly.pdbx_strand_id
1 'polypeptide(L)' 'MADSADIAYENEQFSMSIRLKNRIRNRLPETGFCYNCGEPVKTGLFCDGDCREDYEKRETIWKNKY' A
#
# COMPACT_ATOMS: atom_id res chain seq x y z
N MET A 1 30.60 -23.57 -9.25
CA MET A 1 30.92 -22.39 -8.43
C MET A 1 29.98 -21.31 -8.91
N ALA A 2 29.21 -20.69 -8.02
CA ALA A 2 28.36 -19.57 -8.40
C ALA A 2 29.26 -18.39 -8.77
N ASP A 3 29.00 -17.76 -9.91
CA ASP A 3 29.70 -16.55 -10.32
C ASP A 3 28.96 -15.30 -9.80
N SER A 4 29.46 -14.12 -10.17
CA SER A 4 28.83 -12.86 -9.78
C SER A 4 27.43 -12.67 -10.35
N ALA A 5 27.13 -13.26 -11.51
CA ALA A 5 25.82 -13.16 -12.15
C ALA A 5 24.79 -14.06 -11.44
N ASP A 6 25.19 -15.27 -11.03
CA ASP A 6 24.34 -16.17 -10.25
C ASP A 6 23.92 -15.52 -8.93
N ILE A 7 24.89 -14.94 -8.19
CA ILE A 7 24.63 -14.28 -6.90
C ILE A 7 23.73 -13.04 -7.07
N ALA A 8 23.96 -12.25 -8.12
CA ALA A 8 23.14 -11.08 -8.41
C ALA A 8 21.68 -11.49 -8.69
N TYR A 9 21.49 -12.53 -9.51
CA TYR A 9 20.17 -13.05 -9.84
C TYR A 9 19.44 -13.57 -8.59
N GLU A 10 20.09 -14.35 -7.74
CA GLU A 10 19.48 -14.85 -6.50
C GLU A 10 19.05 -13.71 -5.57
N ASN A 11 19.87 -12.67 -5.46
CA ASN A 11 19.56 -11.51 -4.64
C ASN A 11 18.37 -10.71 -5.20
N GLU A 12 18.30 -10.54 -6.52
CA GLU A 12 17.17 -9.91 -7.19
C GLU A 12 15.87 -10.69 -6.95
N GLN A 13 15.89 -12.00 -7.17
CA GLN A 13 14.74 -12.88 -6.93
C GLN A 13 14.29 -12.84 -5.47
N PHE A 14 15.24 -12.91 -4.54
CA PHE A 14 14.94 -12.78 -3.12
C PHE A 14 14.27 -11.44 -2.80
N SER A 15 14.86 -10.33 -3.25
CA SER A 15 14.33 -8.98 -3.00
C SER A 15 12.93 -8.78 -3.60
N MET A 16 12.69 -9.31 -4.81
CA MET A 16 11.40 -9.27 -5.49
C MET A 16 10.35 -10.06 -4.69
N SER A 17 10.70 -11.27 -4.26
CA SER A 17 9.79 -12.13 -3.49
C SER A 17 9.37 -11.48 -2.17
N ILE A 18 10.29 -10.81 -1.47
CA ILE A 18 10.02 -10.09 -0.22
C ILE A 18 9.09 -8.90 -0.48
N ARG A 19 9.34 -8.11 -1.53
CA ARG A 19 8.47 -6.98 -1.91
C ARG A 19 7.05 -7.41 -2.27
N LEU A 20 6.91 -8.54 -2.95
CA LEU A 20 5.60 -9.08 -3.30
C LEU A 20 4.84 -9.57 -2.05
N LYS A 21 5.53 -10.30 -1.15
CA LYS A 21 4.94 -10.81 0.11
C LYS A 21 4.56 -9.68 1.06
N ASN A 22 5.41 -8.66 1.17
CA ASN A 22 5.19 -7.51 2.05
C ASN A 22 4.33 -6.43 1.41
N ARG A 23 3.70 -6.69 0.25
CA ARG A 23 2.69 -5.79 -0.29
C ARG A 23 1.46 -5.84 0.62
N ILE A 24 1.47 -5.00 1.65
CA ILE A 24 0.36 -4.81 2.56
C ILE A 24 -0.81 -4.23 1.73
N ARG A 25 -1.74 -5.10 1.35
CA ARG A 25 -3.08 -4.68 0.92
C ARG A 25 -3.86 -4.41 2.19
N ASN A 26 -3.62 -3.26 2.82
CA ASN A 26 -4.52 -2.75 3.86
C ASN A 26 -5.89 -2.53 3.21
N ARG A 27 -6.73 -3.56 3.20
CA ARG A 27 -8.16 -3.37 2.96
C ARG A 27 -8.75 -2.97 4.29
N LEU A 28 -8.87 -1.67 4.51
CA LEU A 28 -9.75 -1.18 5.56
C LEU A 28 -11.16 -1.77 5.31
N PRO A 29 -11.88 -2.17 6.37
CA PRO A 29 -13.23 -2.68 6.22
C PRO A 29 -14.16 -1.58 5.69
N GLU A 30 -15.20 -1.94 4.96
CA GLU A 30 -16.23 -0.96 4.58
C GLU A 30 -17.06 -0.61 5.81
N THR A 31 -17.05 0.66 6.20
CA THR A 31 -17.79 1.17 7.37
C THR A 31 -19.13 1.80 7.00
N GLY A 32 -19.40 1.99 5.70
CA GLY A 32 -20.51 2.79 5.19
C GLY A 32 -20.26 4.30 5.26
N PHE A 33 -19.07 4.73 5.68
CA PHE A 33 -18.68 6.13 5.77
C PHE A 33 -17.30 6.37 5.14
N CYS A 34 -17.08 7.56 4.62
CA CYS A 34 -15.83 7.96 4.00
C CYS A 34 -14.72 8.04 5.06
N TYR A 35 -13.58 7.42 4.79
CA TYR A 35 -12.43 7.44 5.68
C TYR A 35 -11.68 8.79 5.73
N ASN A 36 -11.99 9.72 4.83
CA ASN A 36 -11.39 11.06 4.83
C ASN A 36 -12.32 12.10 5.48
N CYS A 37 -13.56 12.24 4.97
CA CYS A 37 -14.49 13.30 5.40
C CYS A 37 -15.60 12.82 6.35
N GLY A 38 -15.81 11.50 6.49
CA GLY A 38 -16.86 10.94 7.36
C GLY A 38 -18.27 10.93 6.79
N GLU A 39 -18.47 11.37 5.54
CA GLU A 39 -19.78 11.34 4.88
C GLU A 39 -20.24 9.92 4.54
N PRO A 40 -21.55 9.63 4.50
CA PRO A 40 -22.06 8.31 4.15
C PRO A 40 -21.70 7.93 2.71
N VAL A 41 -21.24 6.70 2.52
CA VAL A 41 -20.83 6.16 1.21
C VAL A 41 -21.67 4.92 0.90
N LYS A 42 -22.23 4.86 -0.32
CA LYS A 42 -23.06 3.71 -0.75
C LYS A 42 -22.24 2.43 -0.95
N THR A 43 -21.01 2.56 -1.45
CA THR A 43 -20.10 1.45 -1.76
C THR A 43 -18.65 1.91 -1.69
N GLY A 44 -17.74 1.09 -1.16
CA GLY A 44 -16.33 1.43 -1.03
C GLY A 44 -15.99 2.21 0.24
N LEU A 45 -14.79 2.81 0.24
CA LEU A 45 -14.17 3.43 1.42
C LEU A 45 -14.19 4.97 1.39
N PHE A 46 -14.46 5.57 0.23
CA PHE A 46 -14.38 7.03 0.02
C PHE A 46 -15.56 7.49 -0.83
N CYS A 47 -16.04 8.72 -0.60
CA CYS A 47 -17.13 9.30 -1.36
C CYS A 47 -16.72 9.67 -2.79
N ASP A 48 -15.45 10.04 -3.00
CA ASP A 48 -14.87 10.39 -4.29
C ASP A 48 -13.36 10.05 -4.38
N GLY A 49 -12.77 10.40 -5.53
CA GLY A 49 -11.35 10.21 -5.80
C GLY A 49 -10.46 11.10 -4.93
N ASP A 50 -10.83 12.37 -4.76
CA ASP A 50 -10.07 13.34 -3.97
C ASP A 50 -9.93 12.90 -2.51
N CYS A 51 -11.01 12.43 -1.87
CA CYS A 51 -10.96 11.91 -0.52
C CYS A 51 -10.04 10.70 -0.37
N ARG A 52 -9.97 9.83 -1.39
CA ARG A 52 -9.04 8.70 -1.39
C ARG A 52 -7.61 9.21 -1.43
N GLU A 53 -7.30 10.12 -2.35
CA GLU A 53 -5.95 10.65 -2.53
C GLU A 53 -5.45 11.41 -1.30
N ASP A 54 -6.31 12.21 -0.67
CA ASP A 54 -5.97 12.93 0.57
C ASP A 54 -5.69 11.97 1.72
N TYR A 55 -6.50 10.92 1.86
CA TYR A 55 -6.25 9.87 2.85
C TYR A 55 -4.92 9.14 2.60
N GLU A 56 -4.64 8.76 1.35
CA GLU A 56 -3.38 8.11 0.96
C GLU A 56 -2.16 9.02 1.21
N LYS A 57 -2.25 10.31 0.89
CA LYS A 57 -1.20 11.31 1.18
C LYS A 57 -0.94 11.44 2.68
N ARG A 58 -2.00 11.50 3.51
CA ARG A 58 -1.84 11.53 4.96
C ARG A 58 -1.14 10.27 5.45
N GLU A 59 -1.64 9.08 5.10
CA GLU A 59 -1.04 7.78 5.47
C GLU A 59 0.45 7.69 5.11
N THR A 60 0.82 8.15 3.91
CA THR A 60 2.21 8.12 3.44
C THR A 60 3.09 9.13 4.17
N ILE A 61 2.62 10.36 4.40
CA ILE A 61 3.35 11.36 5.19
C ILE A 61 3.60 10.86 6.62
N TRP A 62 2.61 10.23 7.26
CA TRP A 62 2.76 9.67 8.61
C TRP A 62 3.76 8.51 8.64
N LYS A 63 3.74 7.62 7.65
CA LYS A 63 4.68 6.49 7.55
C LYS A 63 6.13 6.91 7.26
N ASN A 64 6.34 8.02 6.57
CA ASN A 64 7.68 8.47 6.17
C ASN A 64 8.34 9.42 7.18
N LYS A 65 7.65 9.75 8.28
CA LYS A 65 8.14 10.64 9.34
C LYS A 65 8.84 9.88 10.49
N TYR A 66 8.77 8.55 10.51
CA TYR A 66 9.32 7.68 11.55
C TYR A 66 10.05 6.49 10.93
#